data_AF-A0A7V1U5V5-F1
#
_entry.id   AF-A0A7V1U5V5-F1
#
_cell.length_a   1.000
_cell.length_b   1.000
_cell.length_c   1.000
_cell.angle_alpha   90.00
_cell.angle_beta   90.00
_cell.angle_gamma   90.00
#
_symmetry.space_group_name_H-M   'P 1'
#
loop_
_entity.id
_entity.type
_entity.pdbx_description
1 polymer ?
#
loop_
_entity_poly.entity_id
_entity_poly.type
_entity_poly.pdbx_seq_one_letter_code
_entity_poly.pdbx_strand_id
1 'polypeptide(L)' 'MRSAPAHVLIIGGGGTGGALAHDLALRGLAVTLVERGEITSGTTGRHHGLLHSGARYAVNDQESAIECIEE' A
#
# COMPACT_ATOMS: atom_id res chain seq x y z
N MET A 1 -19.68 -21.77 20.35
CA MET A 1 -19.73 -20.57 19.50
C MET A 1 -18.33 -20.31 18.96
N ARG A 2 -18.12 -20.33 17.65
CA ARG A 2 -16.88 -19.77 17.08
C ARG A 2 -16.96 -18.24 17.25
N SER A 3 -15.88 -17.63 17.76
CA SER A 3 -15.75 -16.16 17.77
C SER A 3 -15.94 -15.64 16.36
N ALA A 4 -16.62 -14.50 16.21
CA ALA A 4 -16.64 -13.79 14.94
C ALA A 4 -15.19 -13.51 14.47
N PRO A 5 -14.91 -13.57 13.16
CA PRO A 5 -13.60 -13.21 12.65
C PRO A 5 -13.25 -11.79 13.07
N ALA A 6 -11.98 -11.54 13.39
CA ALA A 6 -11.51 -10.19 13.69
C ALA A 6 -11.81 -9.27 12.49
N HIS A 7 -12.34 -8.08 12.77
CA HIS A 7 -12.71 -7.09 11.76
C HIS A 7 -11.72 -5.92 11.80
N VAL A 8 -11.11 -5.63 10.66
CA VAL A 8 -10.19 -4.52 10.47
C VAL A 8 -10.84 -3.40 9.66
N LEU A 9 -10.81 -2.18 10.19
CA LEU A 9 -11.16 -0.95 9.47
C LEU A 9 -9.88 -0.30 8.95
N ILE A 10 -9.80 -0.08 7.64
CA ILE A 10 -8.69 0.61 6.98
C ILE A 10 -9.19 1.98 6.52
N ILE A 11 -8.46 3.04 6.88
CA ILE A 11 -8.78 4.42 6.49
C ILE A 11 -7.75 4.87 5.43
N GLY A 12 -8.24 5.15 4.22
CA GLY A 12 -7.45 5.54 3.06
C GLY A 12 -7.42 4.46 1.98
N GLY A 13 -7.97 4.77 0.81
CA GLY A 13 -8.04 3.93 -0.39
C GLY A 13 -6.94 4.19 -1.40
N GLY A 14 -5.75 4.62 -0.94
CA GLY A 14 -4.54 4.64 -1.75
C GLY A 14 -3.95 3.23 -1.94
N GLY A 15 -2.82 3.15 -2.65
CA GLY A 15 -2.13 1.88 -2.93
C GLY A 15 -1.81 1.07 -1.66
N THR A 16 -1.33 1.74 -0.61
CA THR A 16 -1.04 1.11 0.68
C THR A 16 -2.28 0.50 1.33
N GLY A 17 -3.39 1.26 1.39
CA GLY A 17 -4.63 0.77 1.99
C GLY A 17 -5.25 -0.37 1.20
N GLY A 18 -5.23 -0.29 -0.14
CA GLY A 18 -5.71 -1.36 -1.01
C GLY A 18 -4.87 -2.64 -0.88
N ALA A 19 -3.55 -2.53 -0.86
CA ALA A 19 -2.64 -3.67 -0.67
C ALA A 19 -2.85 -4.34 0.69
N LEU A 20 -2.99 -3.55 1.76
CA LEU A 20 -3.26 -4.06 3.10
C LEU A 20 -4.63 -4.76 3.17
N ALA A 21 -5.67 -4.16 2.57
CA ALA A 21 -6.99 -4.76 2.54
C ALA A 21 -6.98 -6.12 1.82
N HIS A 22 -6.26 -6.21 0.71
CA HIS A 22 -6.09 -7.43 -0.06
C HIS A 22 -5.34 -8.51 0.73
N ASP A 23 -4.20 -8.19 1.35
CA ASP A 23 -3.43 -9.15 2.17
C ASP A 23 -4.27 -9.68 3.35
N LEU A 24 -4.97 -8.79 4.07
CA LEU A 24 -5.80 -9.20 5.21
C LEU A 24 -7.02 -10.03 4.80
N ALA A 25 -7.64 -9.72 3.65
CA ALA A 25 -8.72 -10.52 3.11
C ALA A 25 -8.24 -11.94 2.74
N LEU A 26 -7.06 -12.08 2.12
CA LEU A 26 -6.45 -13.38 1.82
C LEU A 26 -6.13 -14.20 3.08
N ARG A 27 -5.86 -13.53 4.21
CA ARG A 27 -5.65 -14.17 5.52
C ARG A 27 -6.95 -14.53 6.26
N GLY A 28 -8.11 -14.27 5.65
CA GLY A 28 -9.42 -14.64 6.19
C GLY A 28 -10.00 -13.67 7.22
N LEU A 29 -9.49 -12.44 7.30
CA LEU A 29 -10.07 -11.40 8.15
C LEU A 29 -11.24 -10.72 7.46
N ALA A 30 -12.20 -10.23 8.25
CA ALA A 30 -13.20 -9.30 7.76
C ALA A 30 -12.57 -7.91 7.62
N VAL A 31 -12.70 -7.26 6.46
CA VAL A 31 -12.07 -5.97 6.19
C VAL A 31 -13.10 -4.98 5.65
N THR A 32 -13.08 -3.77 6.18
CA THR A 32 -13.77 -2.62 5.57
C THR A 32 -12.72 -1.56 5.27
N LEU A 33 -12.63 -1.14 4.02
CA LEU A 33 -11.81 0.00 3.60
C LEU A 33 -12.71 1.19 3.33
N VAL A 34 -12.33 2.35 3.87
CA VAL A 34 -13.04 3.62 3.63
C VAL A 34 -12.09 4.63 3.01
N GLU A 35 -12.57 5.37 2.02
CA GLU A 35 -11.88 6.46 1.34
C GLU A 35 -12.81 7.67 1.30
N ARG A 36 -12.24 8.87 1.43
CA ARG A 36 -12.99 10.12 1.38
C ARG A 36 -13.54 10.41 -0.02
N GLY A 37 -12.81 10.05 -1.07
CA GLY A 37 -13.18 10.29 -2.46
C GLY A 37 -13.09 9.04 -3.35
N GLU A 38 -12.70 9.23 -4.60
CA GLU A 38 -12.44 8.13 -5.52
C GLU A 38 -11.21 7.32 -5.07
N ILE A 39 -11.30 5.99 -5.18
CA ILE A 39 -10.19 5.09 -4.87
C ILE A 39 -8.97 5.49 -5.70
N THR A 40 -7.78 5.40 -5.08
CA THR A 40 -6.50 5.82 -5.65
C THR A 40 -6.31 7.30 -5.98
N SER A 41 -7.28 8.20 -5.76
CA SER A 41 -7.21 9.61 -6.24
C SER A 41 -6.15 10.52 -5.57
N GLY A 42 -5.54 10.07 -4.46
CA GLY A 42 -4.43 10.73 -3.79
C GLY A 42 -3.08 10.55 -4.51
N THR A 43 -1.99 10.39 -3.75
CA THR A 43 -0.63 10.20 -4.30
C THR A 43 -0.56 9.02 -5.28
N THR A 44 -1.27 7.93 -5.00
CA THR A 44 -1.33 6.75 -5.88
C THR A 44 -1.87 7.06 -7.27
N GLY A 45 -2.75 8.03 -7.46
CA GLY A 45 -3.29 8.40 -8.77
C GLY A 45 -2.44 9.44 -9.50
N ARG A 46 -1.40 9.97 -8.84
CA ARG A 46 -0.62 11.13 -9.29
C ARG A 46 0.88 10.84 -9.40
N HIS A 47 1.26 9.57 -9.47
CA HIS A 47 2.65 9.14 -9.72
C HIS A 47 2.87 8.88 -11.22
N HIS A 48 4.12 8.66 -11.62
CA HIS A 48 4.49 8.46 -13.03
C HIS A 48 4.03 7.12 -13.63
N GLY A 49 3.37 6.24 -12.87
CA GLY A 49 2.96 4.92 -13.34
C GLY A 49 4.12 3.96 -13.62
N LEU A 50 5.30 4.21 -13.04
CA LEU A 50 6.52 3.42 -13.26
C LEU A 50 6.88 2.63 -12.01
N LEU A 51 7.11 1.33 -12.18
CA LEU A 51 7.85 0.51 -11.22
C LEU A 51 9.33 0.61 -11.61
N HIS A 52 10.13 1.34 -10.82
CA HIS A 52 11.55 1.53 -11.10
C HIS A 52 12.38 1.29 -9.84
N SER A 53 13.62 0.82 -10.01
CA SER A 53 14.58 0.62 -8.91
C SER A 53 15.21 1.92 -8.38
N GLY A 54 14.78 3.08 -8.86
CA GLY A 54 15.23 4.36 -8.31
C GLY A 54 16.70 4.67 -8.60
N ALA A 55 17.27 4.14 -9.69
CA ALA A 55 18.70 4.25 -10.05
C ALA A 55 19.31 5.66 -9.91
N ARG A 56 18.52 6.73 -10.01
CA ARG A 56 18.96 8.11 -9.78
C ARG A 56 19.44 8.38 -8.34
N TYR A 57 18.96 7.62 -7.36
CA TYR A 57 19.34 7.76 -5.95
C TYR A 57 20.81 7.44 -5.73
N ALA A 58 21.40 6.53 -6.52
CA ALA A 58 22.80 6.14 -6.40
C ALA A 58 23.81 7.31 -6.51
N VAL A 59 23.39 8.46 -7.05
CA VAL A 59 24.26 9.63 -7.20
C VAL A 59 24.29 10.51 -5.95
N ASN A 60 23.15 10.70 -5.28
CA ASN A 60 22.99 11.72 -4.23
C ASN A 60 22.35 11.22 -2.93
N ASP A 61 21.86 9.99 -2.91
CA ASP A 61 21.11 9.40 -1.81
C ASP A 61 21.40 7.90 -1.71
N GLN A 62 22.52 7.59 -1.06
CA GLN A 62 23.06 6.23 -0.99
C GLN A 62 22.21 5.30 -0.12
N GLU A 63 21.54 5.83 0.91
CA GLU A 63 20.62 5.07 1.77
C GLU A 63 19.43 4.59 0.96
N SER A 64 18.71 5.51 0.30
CA SER A 64 17.57 5.15 -0.57
C SER A 64 17.99 4.20 -1.70
N ALA A 65 19.21 4.35 -2.24
CA ALA A 65 19.71 3.47 -3.29
C ALA A 65 19.93 2.02 -2.79
N ILE A 66 20.37 1.84 -1.54
CA ILE A 66 20.54 0.53 -0.92
C ILE A 66 19.17 -0.10 -0.63
N GLU A 67 18.21 0.67 -0.10
CA GLU A 67 16.85 0.15 0.12
C GLU A 67 16.20 -0.31 -1.19
N CYS A 68 16.27 0.51 -2.25
CA CYS A 68 15.67 0.18 -3.55
C CYS A 68 16.29 -1.05 -4.26
N ILE A 69 17.52 -1.47 -3.92
CA ILE A 69 18.12 -2.70 -4.50
C ILE A 69 17.77 -3.95 -3.69
N GLU A 70 17.37 -3.79 -2.44
CA GLU A 70 16.96 -4.89 -1.55
C GLU A 70 15.48 -5.28 -1.71
N GLU A 71 14.60 -4.32 -2.09
CA GLU A 71 13.18 -4.54 -2.44
C GLU A 71 12.97 -5.44 -3.68
#